data_AF-A0A4T9T7Y7-F1
#
_entry.id   AF-A0A4T9T7Y7-F1
#
_cell.length_a   1.000
_cell.length_b   1.000
_cell.length_c   1.000
_cell.angle_alpha   90.00
_cell.angle_beta   90.00
_cell.angle_gamma   90.00
#
_symmetry.space_group_name_H-M   'P 1'
#
loop_
_entity.id
_entity.type
_entity.pdbx_description
1 polymer ?
#
loop_
_entity_poly.entity_id
_entity_poly.type
_entity_poly.pdbx_seq_one_letter_code
_entity_poly.pdbx_strand_id
1 'polypeptide(L)'
;MERQPVIGLTCTLDEAQGHERVNCEYIDRIAAAGGTPILLSPVAGSREANEAMAQRYLQLIDGLLLTGGGDIHPRHYPTHDTTSEALALVDLVDEDRDWLELELARNARTSGTPTLGICRGCQIINVAAGGTMHADLLTDGLAEASHRQEPPYTACTHVVRYDAETHIALNCRRCSACTTPQQKNAAPAAAADAAPCSEPASTLCRSCAVATTNSMHHQCLATLGEGLAPVAWSEAITEGIYDPEHPFYLGVQWHPEYLDSQSAIFAAFVEACRS
;
A
#
# COMPACT_ATOMS: atom_id res chain seq x y z
N MET A 1 15.48 -8.59 27.47
CA MET A 1 14.55 -8.86 26.36
C MET A 1 14.59 -7.65 25.46
N GLU A 2 14.79 -7.86 24.17
CA GLU A 2 14.69 -6.80 23.16
C GLU A 2 13.26 -6.26 23.17
N ARG A 3 13.09 -4.94 23.14
CA ARG A 3 11.75 -4.31 23.17
C ARG A 3 11.01 -4.74 21.90
N GLN A 4 9.84 -5.34 22.04
CA GLN A 4 8.95 -5.59 20.89
C GLN A 4 8.21 -4.28 20.57
N PRO A 5 8.32 -3.75 19.34
CA PRO A 5 7.64 -2.52 18.98
C PRO A 5 6.12 -2.74 18.96
N VAL A 6 5.36 -1.75 19.43
CA VAL A 6 3.90 -1.73 19.38
C VAL A 6 3.46 -1.20 18.02
N ILE A 7 2.73 -2.00 17.26
CA ILE A 7 2.27 -1.64 15.92
C ILE A 7 0.77 -1.40 15.96
N GLY A 8 0.34 -0.20 15.58
CA GLY A 8 -1.07 0.13 15.46
C GLY A 8 -1.64 -0.29 14.12
N LEU A 9 -2.72 -1.07 14.11
CA LEU A 9 -3.43 -1.54 12.92
C LEU A 9 -4.78 -0.85 12.84
N THR A 10 -5.08 -0.17 11.74
CA THR A 10 -6.39 0.47 11.58
C THR A 10 -7.48 -0.55 11.30
N CYS A 11 -8.67 -0.30 11.87
CA CYS A 11 -9.84 -1.17 11.75
C CYS A 11 -10.73 -0.80 10.56
N THR A 12 -11.62 -1.73 10.21
CA THR A 12 -12.76 -1.48 9.32
C THR A 12 -14.06 -1.84 10.05
N LEU A 13 -15.10 -1.04 9.84
CA LEU A 13 -16.43 -1.34 10.36
C LEU A 13 -17.06 -2.54 9.63
N ASP A 14 -17.53 -3.52 10.40
CA ASP A 14 -18.54 -4.48 9.95
C ASP A 14 -19.92 -3.89 10.25
N GLU A 15 -20.54 -3.22 9.27
CA GLU A 15 -21.84 -2.58 9.46
C GLU A 15 -22.94 -3.57 9.85
N ALA A 16 -22.87 -4.81 9.34
CA ALA A 16 -23.88 -5.83 9.62
C ALA A 16 -23.85 -6.28 11.09
N GLN A 17 -22.66 -6.29 11.69
CA GLN A 17 -22.48 -6.70 13.09
C GLN A 17 -22.31 -5.53 14.07
N GLY A 18 -22.01 -4.34 13.57
CA GLY A 18 -21.71 -3.15 14.38
C GLY A 18 -20.39 -3.26 15.14
N HIS A 19 -19.40 -3.96 14.58
CA HIS A 19 -18.09 -4.17 15.22
C HIS A 19 -16.95 -3.67 14.34
N GLU A 20 -15.98 -3.03 14.96
CA GLU A 20 -14.67 -2.76 14.35
C GLU A 20 -13.86 -4.05 14.28
N ARG A 21 -13.28 -4.32 13.12
CA ARG A 21 -12.50 -5.54 12.87
C ARG A 21 -11.26 -5.29 12.04
N VAL A 22 -10.33 -6.23 12.11
CA VAL A 22 -9.20 -6.35 11.19
C VAL A 22 -9.07 -7.80 10.74
N ASN A 23 -8.54 -8.03 9.54
CA ASN A 23 -8.20 -9.39 9.12
C ASN A 23 -7.05 -9.94 9.98
N CYS A 24 -7.19 -11.18 10.47
CA CYS A 24 -6.17 -11.87 11.26
C CYS A 24 -4.83 -11.98 10.52
N GLU A 25 -4.83 -12.05 9.18
CA GLU A 25 -3.57 -12.09 8.41
C GLU A 25 -2.66 -10.88 8.71
N TYR A 26 -3.21 -9.67 8.89
CA TYR A 26 -2.39 -8.52 9.30
C TYR A 26 -1.80 -8.71 10.70
N ILE A 27 -2.60 -9.21 11.65
CA ILE A 27 -2.18 -9.46 13.04
C ILE A 27 -1.05 -10.50 13.05
N ASP A 28 -1.26 -11.61 12.35
CA ASP A 28 -0.35 -12.75 12.32
C ASP A 28 0.99 -12.38 11.68
N ARG A 29 0.98 -11.56 10.61
CA ARG A 29 2.21 -11.09 9.95
C ARG A 29 3.03 -10.17 10.85
N ILE A 30 2.39 -9.25 11.57
CA ILE A 30 3.07 -8.39 12.54
C ILE A 30 3.64 -9.21 13.70
N ALA A 31 2.85 -10.13 14.25
CA ALA A 31 3.30 -11.00 15.34
C ALA A 31 4.48 -11.89 14.91
N ALA A 32 4.42 -12.47 13.71
CA ALA A 32 5.49 -13.29 13.14
C ALA A 32 6.79 -12.50 12.88
N ALA A 33 6.67 -11.21 12.53
CA ALA A 33 7.82 -10.30 12.39
C ALA A 33 8.38 -9.81 13.73
N GLY A 34 7.75 -10.17 14.86
CA GLY A 34 8.22 -9.84 16.20
C GLY A 34 7.74 -8.48 16.73
N GLY A 35 6.66 -7.93 16.17
CA GLY A 35 5.94 -6.77 16.68
C GLY A 35 4.74 -7.14 17.55
N THR A 36 4.22 -6.18 18.31
CA THR A 36 3.01 -6.31 19.15
C THR A 36 1.85 -5.58 18.48
N PRO A 37 0.90 -6.27 17.83
CA PRO A 37 -0.21 -5.60 17.16
C PRO A 37 -1.24 -5.08 18.17
N ILE A 38 -1.70 -3.85 17.99
CA ILE A 38 -2.87 -3.28 18.66
C ILE A 38 -3.83 -2.69 17.63
N LEU A 39 -5.13 -2.68 17.93
CA LEU A 39 -6.15 -2.18 17.03
C LEU A 39 -6.42 -0.69 17.27
N LEU A 40 -6.46 0.09 16.19
CA LEU A 40 -6.77 1.50 16.17
C LEU A 40 -8.18 1.67 15.58
N SER A 41 -9.14 1.84 16.47
CA SER A 41 -10.56 2.00 16.13
C SER A 41 -10.88 3.47 15.88
N PRO A 42 -11.66 3.82 14.86
CA PRO A 42 -12.31 5.13 14.81
C PRO A 42 -13.32 5.26 15.95
N VAL A 43 -13.74 6.50 16.21
CA VAL A 43 -14.85 6.82 17.10
C VAL A 43 -15.98 7.46 16.31
N ALA A 44 -17.20 7.03 16.56
CA ALA A 44 -18.34 7.50 15.79
C ALA A 44 -18.63 9.00 16.02
N GLY A 45 -18.91 9.72 14.93
CA GLY A 45 -19.75 10.92 14.95
C GLY A 45 -19.04 12.28 15.03
N SER A 46 -17.71 12.34 14.90
CA SER A 46 -17.02 13.64 14.73
C SER A 46 -15.63 13.49 14.11
N ARG A 47 -15.39 14.34 13.12
CA ARG A 47 -14.06 14.54 12.52
C ARG A 47 -13.04 14.97 13.58
N GLU A 48 -13.39 15.97 14.38
CA GLU A 48 -12.52 16.51 15.42
C GLU A 48 -12.15 15.46 16.47
N ALA A 49 -13.08 14.56 16.80
CA ALA A 49 -12.82 13.46 17.72
C ALA A 49 -11.80 12.46 17.15
N ASN A 50 -11.94 12.07 15.88
CA ASN A 50 -11.01 11.17 15.21
C ASN A 50 -9.64 11.82 14.98
N GLU A 51 -9.59 13.11 14.63
CA GLU A 51 -8.33 13.84 14.49
C GLU A 51 -7.55 13.92 15.82
N ALA A 52 -8.25 14.19 16.93
CA ALA A 52 -7.65 14.16 18.27
C ALA A 52 -7.22 12.74 18.68
N MET A 53 -7.99 11.72 18.29
CA MET A 53 -7.66 10.32 18.56
C MET A 53 -6.40 9.88 17.81
N ALA A 54 -6.24 10.27 16.54
CA ALA A 54 -5.05 9.99 15.74
C ALA A 54 -3.77 10.43 16.45
N GLN A 55 -3.75 11.66 16.98
CA GLN A 55 -2.62 12.20 17.73
C GLN A 55 -2.33 11.36 18.98
N ARG A 56 -3.37 10.89 19.68
CA ARG A 56 -3.20 10.04 20.86
C ARG A 56 -2.67 8.66 20.49
N TYR A 57 -3.13 8.07 19.39
CA TYR A 57 -2.65 6.76 18.93
C TYR A 57 -1.18 6.79 18.54
N LEU A 58 -0.71 7.83 17.84
CA LEU A 58 0.71 7.96 17.48
C LEU A 58 1.64 8.07 18.70
N GLN A 59 1.14 8.47 19.87
CA GLN A 59 1.90 8.46 21.12
C GLN A 59 1.99 7.07 21.78
N LEU A 60 1.16 6.12 21.34
CA LEU A 60 1.05 4.78 21.93
C LEU A 60 1.73 3.70 21.09
N ILE A 61 2.07 4.00 19.84
CA ILE A 61 2.61 3.04 18.87
C ILE A 61 4.01 3.45 18.43
N ASP A 62 4.81 2.45 18.10
CA ASP A 62 6.14 2.58 17.53
C ASP A 62 6.10 2.52 15.98
N GLY A 63 5.00 2.02 15.41
CA GLY A 63 4.74 1.99 13.97
C GLY A 63 3.26 1.90 13.62
N LEU A 64 2.91 2.34 12.42
CA LEU A 64 1.54 2.41 11.91
C LEU A 64 1.35 1.48 10.70
N LEU A 65 0.36 0.59 10.76
CA LEU A 65 -0.11 -0.22 9.64
C LEU A 65 -1.52 0.22 9.25
N LEU A 66 -1.63 0.93 8.12
CA LEU A 66 -2.90 1.28 7.50
C LEU A 66 -3.38 0.08 6.66
N THR A 67 -4.49 -0.52 7.06
CA THR A 67 -4.99 -1.78 6.47
C THR A 67 -5.82 -1.55 5.21
N GLY A 68 -6.08 -2.62 4.45
CA GLY A 68 -7.04 -2.59 3.36
C GLY A 68 -8.47 -2.32 3.84
N GLY A 69 -9.40 -2.04 2.92
CA GLY A 69 -10.79 -1.77 3.27
C GLY A 69 -11.61 -1.23 2.11
N GLY A 70 -12.75 -0.62 2.45
CA GLY A 70 -13.62 0.08 1.51
C GLY A 70 -12.98 1.34 0.93
N ASP A 71 -13.71 1.98 0.02
CA ASP A 71 -13.18 3.04 -0.82
C ASP A 71 -13.03 4.36 -0.07
N ILE A 72 -12.12 5.22 -0.57
CA ILE A 72 -12.03 6.61 -0.12
C ILE A 72 -12.95 7.45 -1.00
N HIS A 73 -13.89 8.15 -0.38
CA HIS A 73 -14.79 9.00 -1.15
C HIS A 73 -14.03 10.15 -1.80
N PRO A 74 -14.32 10.51 -3.07
CA PRO A 74 -13.72 11.65 -3.78
C PRO A 74 -13.80 13.03 -3.09
N ARG A 75 -14.52 13.15 -1.97
CA ARG A 75 -14.60 14.41 -1.21
C ARG A 75 -13.29 14.72 -0.47
N HIS A 76 -12.42 13.72 -0.30
CA HIS A 76 -11.17 13.83 0.44
C HIS A 76 -9.97 14.25 -0.40
N TYR A 77 -10.09 14.30 -1.73
CA TYR A 77 -9.02 14.71 -2.63
C TYR A 77 -9.54 15.67 -3.71
N PRO A 78 -8.68 16.52 -4.30
CA PRO A 78 -9.09 17.41 -5.38
C PRO A 78 -9.64 16.63 -6.58
N THR A 79 -10.97 16.59 -6.75
CA THR A 79 -11.60 15.97 -7.91
C THR A 79 -11.46 16.89 -9.11
N HIS A 80 -10.77 16.46 -10.16
CA HIS A 80 -10.84 17.15 -11.44
C HIS A 80 -11.60 16.32 -12.50
N ASP A 81 -11.68 14.99 -12.36
CA ASP A 81 -12.17 14.13 -13.45
C ASP A 81 -13.06 12.95 -13.02
N THR A 82 -13.58 12.91 -11.79
CA THR A 82 -14.46 11.79 -11.36
C THR A 82 -15.81 11.86 -12.08
N THR A 83 -16.08 10.90 -12.95
CA THR A 83 -17.37 10.78 -13.65
C THR A 83 -18.48 10.37 -12.69
N SER A 84 -19.73 10.70 -13.03
CA SER A 84 -20.90 10.23 -12.24
C SER A 84 -21.02 8.71 -12.22
N GLU A 85 -20.50 8.03 -13.25
CA GLU A 85 -20.47 6.56 -13.34
C GLU A 85 -19.45 5.99 -12.33
N ALA A 86 -18.22 6.52 -12.33
CA ALA A 86 -17.20 6.13 -11.37
C ALA A 86 -17.65 6.40 -9.91
N LEU A 87 -18.29 7.55 -9.66
CA LEU A 87 -18.81 7.90 -8.34
C LEU A 87 -19.89 6.93 -7.85
N ALA A 88 -20.68 6.34 -8.76
CA ALA A 88 -21.71 5.37 -8.40
C ALA A 88 -21.14 3.98 -8.04
N LEU A 89 -19.85 3.73 -8.32
CA LEU A 89 -19.14 2.50 -7.98
C LEU A 89 -18.40 2.57 -6.65
N VAL A 90 -18.25 3.76 -6.08
CA VAL A 90 -17.64 3.96 -4.76
C VAL A 90 -18.51 3.30 -3.69
N ASP A 91 -17.92 2.35 -2.96
CA ASP A 91 -18.63 1.47 -2.04
C ASP A 91 -17.89 1.34 -0.69
N LEU A 92 -18.63 0.93 0.34
CA LEU A 92 -18.12 0.68 1.69
C LEU A 92 -17.36 1.88 2.31
N VAL A 93 -17.84 3.10 2.02
CA VAL A 93 -17.27 4.34 2.55
C VAL A 93 -17.52 4.42 4.05
N ASP A 94 -16.44 4.62 4.81
CA ASP A 94 -16.45 4.79 6.26
C ASP A 94 -15.81 6.15 6.61
N GLU A 95 -16.66 7.16 6.86
CA GLU A 95 -16.23 8.54 7.10
C GLU A 95 -15.42 8.69 8.39
N ASP A 96 -15.80 7.99 9.46
CA ASP A 96 -15.10 8.08 10.74
C ASP A 96 -13.69 7.47 10.60
N ARG A 97 -13.57 6.35 9.85
CA ARG A 97 -12.28 5.79 9.45
C ARG A 97 -11.49 6.72 8.54
N ASP A 98 -12.12 7.36 7.56
CA ASP A 98 -11.46 8.32 6.67
C ASP A 98 -10.81 9.46 7.43
N TRP A 99 -11.55 10.07 8.38
CA TRP A 99 -11.01 11.14 9.21
C TRP A 99 -9.84 10.68 10.07
N LEU A 100 -9.95 9.50 10.70
CA LEU A 100 -8.90 8.93 11.52
C LEU A 100 -7.64 8.64 10.68
N GLU A 101 -7.78 7.90 9.58
CA GLU A 101 -6.65 7.40 8.80
C GLU A 101 -5.92 8.52 8.05
N LEU A 102 -6.64 9.51 7.51
CA LEU A 102 -6.01 10.67 6.88
C LEU A 102 -5.16 11.45 7.89
N GLU A 103 -5.66 11.63 9.10
CA GLU A 103 -4.93 12.36 10.13
C GLU A 103 -3.77 11.54 10.73
N LEU A 104 -3.94 10.22 10.88
CA LEU A 104 -2.85 9.31 11.22
C LEU A 104 -1.72 9.38 10.19
N ALA A 105 -2.03 9.30 8.89
CA ALA A 105 -1.02 9.33 7.83
C ALA A 105 -0.25 10.66 7.80
N ARG A 106 -0.93 11.81 7.86
CA ARG A 106 -0.27 13.13 7.90
C ARG A 106 0.66 13.27 9.10
N ASN A 107 0.17 12.92 10.28
CA ASN A 107 0.92 13.10 11.51
C ASN A 107 2.05 12.07 11.64
N ALA A 108 1.84 10.82 11.24
CA ALA A 108 2.88 9.78 11.23
C ALA A 108 4.03 10.17 10.31
N ARG A 109 3.72 10.70 9.11
CA ARG A 109 4.73 11.26 8.22
C ARG A 109 5.49 12.39 8.92
N THR A 110 4.78 13.39 9.44
CA THR A 110 5.39 14.55 10.11
C THR A 110 6.26 14.17 11.32
N SER A 111 5.86 13.16 12.11
CA SER A 111 6.60 12.69 13.28
C SER A 111 7.71 11.68 12.96
N GLY A 112 7.83 11.25 11.70
CA GLY A 112 8.77 10.21 11.30
C GLY A 112 8.39 8.80 11.78
N THR A 113 7.12 8.57 12.15
CA THR A 113 6.63 7.26 12.58
C THR A 113 6.65 6.29 11.39
N PRO A 114 7.38 5.15 11.48
CA PRO A 114 7.37 4.14 10.45
C PRO A 114 5.95 3.74 10.06
N THR A 115 5.63 3.77 8.76
CA THR A 115 4.28 3.53 8.27
C THR A 115 4.29 2.58 7.09
N LEU A 116 3.41 1.58 7.14
CA LEU A 116 3.07 0.69 6.04
C LEU A 116 1.59 0.85 5.69
N GLY A 117 1.27 1.14 4.43
CA GLY A 117 -0.09 1.19 3.91
C GLY A 117 -0.34 0.09 2.90
N ILE A 118 -1.42 -0.67 3.09
CA ILE A 118 -1.78 -1.80 2.22
C ILE A 118 -3.13 -1.54 1.56
N CYS A 119 -3.20 -1.66 0.23
CA CYS A 119 -4.37 -1.41 -0.59
C CYS A 119 -4.96 -0.01 -0.32
N ARG A 120 -6.09 0.07 0.38
CA ARG A 120 -6.66 1.33 0.90
C ARG A 120 -5.64 2.15 1.69
N GLY A 121 -4.79 1.52 2.50
CA GLY A 121 -3.75 2.24 3.24
C GLY A 121 -2.75 2.97 2.35
N CYS A 122 -2.41 2.42 1.19
CA CYS A 122 -1.57 3.09 0.18
C CYS A 122 -2.28 4.32 -0.41
N GLN A 123 -3.58 4.18 -0.67
CA GLN A 123 -4.44 5.26 -1.15
C GLN A 123 -4.55 6.41 -0.13
N ILE A 124 -4.74 6.09 1.15
CA ILE A 124 -4.76 7.06 2.24
C ILE A 124 -3.44 7.82 2.32
N ILE A 125 -2.30 7.13 2.23
CA ILE A 125 -0.98 7.80 2.22
C ILE A 125 -0.93 8.85 1.12
N ASN A 126 -1.38 8.51 -0.08
CA ASN A 126 -1.37 9.42 -1.21
C ASN A 126 -2.28 10.64 -1.01
N VAL A 127 -3.53 10.40 -0.61
CA VAL A 127 -4.54 11.46 -0.37
C VAL A 127 -4.10 12.37 0.78
N ALA A 128 -3.53 11.81 1.85
CA ALA A 128 -2.99 12.57 2.98
C ALA A 128 -1.87 13.53 2.56
N ALA A 129 -1.07 13.16 1.56
CA ALA A 129 -0.02 13.98 0.95
C ALA A 129 -0.53 14.92 -0.16
N GLY A 130 -1.85 15.01 -0.38
CA GLY A 130 -2.47 15.89 -1.37
C GLY A 130 -2.54 15.31 -2.80
N GLY A 131 -2.26 14.02 -2.97
CA GLY A 131 -2.45 13.31 -4.23
C GLY A 131 -3.93 13.08 -4.55
N THR A 132 -4.20 12.60 -5.77
CA THR A 132 -5.54 12.26 -6.25
C THR A 132 -5.67 10.78 -6.60
N MET A 133 -6.90 10.33 -6.82
CA MET A 133 -7.20 8.95 -7.19
C MET A 133 -8.11 8.87 -8.40
N HIS A 134 -8.00 7.76 -9.12
CA HIS A 134 -9.04 7.26 -10.01
C HIS A 134 -10.09 6.54 -9.17
N ALA A 135 -11.35 6.95 -9.33
CA ALA A 135 -12.44 6.41 -8.53
C ALA A 135 -12.90 5.03 -9.02
N ASP A 136 -12.60 4.68 -10.27
CA ASP A 136 -12.73 3.32 -10.80
C ASP A 136 -11.83 3.11 -12.04
N LEU A 137 -11.05 2.03 -12.04
CA LEU A 137 -10.08 1.70 -13.09
C LEU A 137 -10.74 1.41 -14.45
N LEU A 138 -11.92 0.78 -14.47
CA LEU A 138 -12.59 0.39 -15.71
C LEU A 138 -13.25 1.59 -16.37
N THR A 139 -14.00 2.37 -15.61
CA THR A 139 -14.71 3.55 -16.14
C THR A 139 -13.75 4.65 -16.56
N ASP A 140 -12.59 4.75 -15.90
CA ASP A 140 -11.55 5.72 -16.25
C ASP A 140 -10.65 5.21 -17.40
N GLY A 141 -10.88 4.00 -17.91
CA GLY A 141 -10.19 3.44 -19.07
C GLY A 141 -8.75 3.03 -18.82
N LEU A 142 -8.40 2.73 -17.56
CA LEU A 142 -7.05 2.37 -17.13
C LEU A 142 -6.81 0.86 -17.11
N ALA A 143 -7.87 0.06 -17.08
CA ALA A 143 -7.79 -1.39 -17.14
C ALA A 143 -8.84 -1.96 -18.10
N GLU A 144 -8.49 -3.04 -18.81
CA GLU A 144 -9.44 -3.79 -19.66
C GLU A 144 -10.21 -4.86 -18.86
N ALA A 145 -9.74 -5.20 -17.66
CA ALA A 145 -10.31 -6.22 -16.79
C ALA A 145 -10.34 -5.77 -15.33
N SER A 146 -11.19 -6.40 -14.53
CA SER A 146 -11.32 -6.07 -13.11
C SER A 146 -10.04 -6.41 -12.34
N HIS A 147 -9.58 -5.46 -11.54
CA HIS A 147 -8.52 -5.64 -10.53
C HIS A 147 -9.07 -6.13 -9.17
N ARG A 148 -10.34 -6.51 -9.10
CA ARG A 148 -10.96 -7.09 -7.90
C ARG A 148 -11.08 -8.61 -8.08
N GLN A 149 -10.10 -9.36 -7.58
CA GLN A 149 -10.13 -10.82 -7.64
C GLN A 149 -11.07 -11.42 -6.58
N GLU A 150 -11.70 -12.54 -6.90
CA GLU A 150 -12.41 -13.39 -5.95
C GLU A 150 -11.44 -14.33 -5.20
N PRO A 151 -11.84 -14.87 -4.03
CA PRO A 151 -11.05 -15.89 -3.35
C PRO A 151 -10.67 -17.07 -4.28
N PRO A 152 -9.48 -17.66 -4.12
CA PRO A 152 -8.54 -17.47 -3.01
C PRO A 152 -7.62 -16.24 -3.19
N TYR A 153 -7.49 -15.42 -2.14
CA TYR A 153 -6.64 -14.21 -2.13
C TYR A 153 -5.14 -14.49 -2.08
N THR A 154 -4.75 -15.75 -1.88
CA THR A 154 -3.36 -16.23 -1.96
C THR A 154 -2.90 -16.45 -3.41
N ALA A 155 -3.83 -16.47 -4.38
CA ALA A 155 -3.49 -16.62 -5.79
C ALA A 155 -3.00 -15.28 -6.35
N CYS A 156 -1.83 -15.29 -6.99
CA CYS A 156 -1.31 -14.15 -7.71
C CYS A 156 -1.99 -14.03 -9.09
N THR A 157 -2.35 -12.80 -9.48
CA THR A 157 -3.16 -12.47 -10.65
C THR A 157 -2.42 -11.60 -11.66
N HIS A 158 -1.44 -10.81 -11.25
CA HIS A 158 -0.72 -9.91 -12.15
C HIS A 158 0.76 -9.73 -11.76
N VAL A 159 1.52 -9.09 -12.64
CA VAL A 159 2.95 -8.87 -12.49
C VAL A 159 3.21 -7.43 -12.10
N VAL A 160 3.91 -7.24 -10.98
CA VAL A 160 4.36 -5.93 -10.52
C VAL A 160 5.87 -5.83 -10.68
N ARG A 161 6.30 -4.68 -11.19
CA ARG A 161 7.71 -4.29 -11.32
C ARG A 161 8.07 -3.33 -10.20
N TYR A 162 9.29 -3.47 -9.67
CA TYR A 162 9.79 -2.68 -8.55
C TYR A 162 11.13 -2.05 -8.87
N ASP A 163 11.43 -0.95 -8.21
CA ASP A 163 12.82 -0.50 -8.04
C ASP A 163 13.53 -1.41 -7.02
N ALA A 164 14.57 -2.11 -7.49
CA ALA A 164 15.30 -3.10 -6.71
C ALA A 164 16.21 -2.51 -5.63
N GLU A 165 16.37 -1.19 -5.58
CA GLU A 165 17.12 -0.51 -4.51
C GLU A 165 16.23 -0.18 -3.30
N THR A 166 14.93 -0.48 -3.36
CA THR A 166 13.97 -0.16 -2.30
C THR A 166 13.66 -1.33 -1.38
N HIS A 167 13.15 -1.03 -0.19
CA HIS A 167 12.74 -2.04 0.81
C HIS A 167 11.62 -2.98 0.32
N ILE A 168 10.93 -2.65 -0.78
CA ILE A 168 9.93 -3.51 -1.42
C ILE A 168 10.58 -4.68 -2.16
N ALA A 169 11.82 -4.53 -2.62
CA ALA A 169 12.48 -5.52 -3.46
C ALA A 169 12.91 -6.81 -2.74
N LEU A 170 12.65 -6.91 -1.44
CA LEU A 170 12.95 -8.07 -0.63
C LEU A 170 12.19 -9.30 -1.19
N ASN A 171 12.94 -10.26 -1.75
CA ASN A 171 12.46 -11.48 -2.43
C ASN A 171 11.99 -11.34 -3.89
N CYS A 172 12.23 -10.20 -4.56
CA CYS A 172 11.90 -10.05 -5.99
C CYS A 172 12.99 -10.64 -6.92
N ARG A 173 12.59 -11.17 -8.09
CA ARG A 173 13.54 -11.63 -9.12
C ARG A 173 14.04 -10.43 -9.93
N ARG A 174 15.32 -10.38 -10.28
CA ARG A 174 15.82 -9.32 -11.18
C ARG A 174 15.18 -9.43 -12.57
N CYS A 175 14.79 -8.30 -13.13
CA CYS A 175 14.29 -8.19 -14.49
C CYS A 175 15.38 -8.60 -15.49
N SER A 176 15.06 -9.51 -16.41
CA SER A 176 15.99 -10.01 -17.43
C SER A 176 16.42 -8.92 -18.43
N ALA A 177 15.61 -7.87 -18.62
CA ALA A 177 15.91 -6.75 -19.51
C ALA A 177 16.86 -5.71 -18.89
N CYS A 178 17.08 -5.75 -17.57
CA CYS A 178 17.87 -4.74 -16.84
C CYS A 178 19.32 -5.17 -16.55
N THR A 179 19.86 -6.14 -17.30
CA THR A 179 21.26 -6.58 -17.12
C THR A 179 22.25 -5.49 -17.50
N THR A 180 23.22 -5.21 -16.62
CA THR A 180 24.37 -4.35 -16.88
C THR A 180 25.23 -4.87 -18.06
N PRO A 181 25.98 -4.01 -18.78
CA PRO A 181 26.77 -4.41 -19.95
C PRO A 181 27.89 -5.45 -19.73
N GLN A 182 28.08 -5.99 -18.52
CA GLN A 182 29.24 -6.82 -18.17
C GLN A 182 28.97 -8.33 -17.98
N GLN A 183 27.75 -8.83 -18.11
CA GLN A 183 27.45 -10.26 -17.93
C GLN A 183 26.97 -10.96 -19.22
N LYS A 184 27.72 -10.81 -20.33
CA LYS A 184 27.47 -11.57 -21.57
C LYS A 184 28.08 -12.98 -21.60
N ASN A 185 28.73 -13.45 -20.53
CA ASN A 185 29.39 -14.76 -20.50
C ASN A 185 28.85 -15.65 -19.38
N ALA A 186 27.60 -16.07 -19.47
CA ALA A 186 27.10 -17.28 -18.82
C ALA A 186 25.95 -17.86 -19.65
N ALA A 187 26.00 -19.17 -19.93
CA ALA A 187 25.03 -19.88 -20.75
C ALA A 187 23.60 -19.80 -20.14
N PRO A 188 22.54 -19.81 -20.97
CA PRO A 188 21.20 -19.54 -20.49
C PRO A 188 20.64 -20.74 -19.73
N ALA A 189 20.29 -20.54 -18.46
CA ALA A 189 19.31 -21.38 -17.78
C ALA A 189 17.91 -20.88 -18.18
N ALA A 190 17.05 -21.81 -18.61
CA ALA A 190 15.72 -21.62 -19.16
C ALA A 190 14.98 -20.35 -18.70
N ALA A 191 14.83 -19.39 -19.63
CA ALA A 191 14.01 -18.20 -19.45
C ALA A 191 12.54 -18.58 -19.67
N ALA A 192 11.72 -18.44 -18.62
CA ALA A 192 10.28 -18.34 -18.75
C ALA A 192 9.90 -16.86 -18.66
N ASP A 193 9.42 -16.34 -19.79
CA ASP A 193 8.68 -15.09 -20.03
C ASP A 193 8.77 -13.98 -18.96
N ALA A 194 9.80 -13.15 -19.08
CA ALA A 194 9.82 -11.83 -18.47
C ALA A 194 9.24 -10.81 -19.47
N ALA A 195 8.19 -10.09 -19.07
CA ALA A 195 7.56 -9.08 -19.91
C ALA A 195 8.57 -7.95 -20.28
N PRO A 196 8.65 -7.51 -21.55
CA PRO A 196 9.59 -6.46 -21.96
C PRO A 196 9.27 -5.11 -21.29
N CYS A 197 10.29 -4.30 -21.01
CA CYS A 197 10.10 -2.93 -20.51
C CYS A 197 9.52 -2.05 -21.63
N SER A 198 8.34 -1.46 -21.41
CA SER A 198 7.71 -0.53 -22.34
C SER A 198 7.20 0.72 -21.62
N GLU A 199 8.11 1.54 -21.09
CA GLU A 199 7.86 2.93 -20.66
C GLU A 199 9.17 3.76 -20.89
N PRO A 200 9.08 5.07 -21.18
CA PRO A 200 10.14 5.81 -21.85
C PRO A 200 11.26 6.21 -20.89
N ALA A 201 12.46 5.66 -21.10
CA ALA A 201 13.78 6.26 -20.86
C ALA A 201 13.93 7.33 -19.73
N SER A 202 13.32 7.17 -18.56
CA SER A 202 13.50 8.05 -17.41
C SER A 202 14.30 7.34 -16.33
N THR A 203 15.60 7.15 -16.56
CA THR A 203 16.65 6.97 -15.53
C THR A 203 16.58 5.76 -14.55
N LEU A 204 15.43 5.11 -14.35
CA LEU A 204 15.15 4.07 -13.33
C LEU A 204 15.38 2.63 -13.81
N CYS A 205 15.74 2.41 -15.09
CA CYS A 205 16.01 1.07 -15.63
C CYS A 205 17.40 0.51 -15.22
N ARG A 206 17.91 0.84 -14.03
CA ARG A 206 19.23 0.37 -13.57
C ARG A 206 19.16 -0.86 -12.65
N SER A 207 17.98 -1.14 -12.11
CA SER A 207 17.79 -2.17 -11.09
C SER A 207 16.29 -2.53 -10.98
N CYS A 208 15.66 -3.06 -12.03
CA CYS A 208 14.26 -3.49 -11.91
C CYS A 208 14.18 -4.92 -11.34
N ALA A 209 13.28 -5.14 -10.39
CA ALA A 209 12.88 -6.48 -9.93
C ALA A 209 11.39 -6.72 -10.24
N VAL A 210 10.99 -7.99 -10.28
CA VAL A 210 9.63 -8.41 -10.67
C VAL A 210 9.11 -9.43 -9.66
N ALA A 211 7.83 -9.31 -9.30
CA ALA A 211 7.08 -10.32 -8.57
C ALA A 211 5.66 -10.44 -9.12
N THR A 212 5.03 -11.59 -8.88
CA THR A 212 3.61 -11.80 -9.16
C THR A 212 2.83 -11.59 -7.86
N THR A 213 1.76 -10.80 -7.90
CA THR A 213 0.98 -10.35 -6.73
C THR A 213 -0.51 -10.63 -6.92
N ASN A 214 -1.29 -10.55 -5.84
CA ASN A 214 -2.75 -10.54 -5.87
C ASN A 214 -3.28 -9.12 -6.13
N SER A 215 -4.56 -8.97 -6.47
CA SER A 215 -5.22 -7.67 -6.69
C SER A 215 -6.65 -7.71 -6.20
N MET A 216 -7.04 -6.75 -5.36
CA MET A 216 -8.38 -6.66 -4.76
C MET A 216 -8.88 -5.21 -4.71
N HIS A 217 -8.56 -4.41 -5.73
CA HIS A 217 -8.91 -3.00 -5.77
C HIS A 217 -9.52 -2.62 -7.12
N HIS A 218 -10.30 -1.56 -7.13
CA HIS A 218 -10.81 -0.95 -8.36
C HIS A 218 -10.55 0.56 -8.40
N GLN A 219 -10.25 1.19 -7.25
CA GLN A 219 -9.62 2.50 -7.20
C GLN A 219 -8.10 2.36 -7.38
N CYS A 220 -7.46 3.39 -7.91
CA CYS A 220 -5.99 3.48 -7.95
C CYS A 220 -5.50 4.93 -7.80
N LEU A 221 -4.19 5.07 -7.60
CA LEU A 221 -3.55 6.39 -7.52
C LEU A 221 -3.59 7.06 -8.91
N ALA A 222 -3.89 8.37 -8.95
CA ALA A 222 -3.87 9.18 -10.17
C ALA A 222 -2.65 10.11 -10.20
N THR A 223 -2.65 11.14 -9.35
CA THR A 223 -1.47 11.98 -9.11
C THR A 223 -0.89 11.67 -7.73
N LEU A 224 0.44 11.60 -7.65
CA LEU A 224 1.12 11.41 -6.38
C LEU A 224 1.13 12.70 -5.56
N GLY A 225 0.89 12.54 -4.25
CA GLY A 225 1.02 13.62 -3.29
C GLY A 225 2.45 14.13 -3.14
N GLU A 226 2.59 15.32 -2.58
CA GLU A 226 3.88 16.01 -2.49
C GLU A 226 4.91 15.20 -1.69
N GLY A 227 6.11 15.05 -2.26
CA GLY A 227 7.24 14.34 -1.66
C GLY A 227 7.16 12.81 -1.75
N LEU A 228 6.06 12.25 -2.26
CA LEU A 228 5.97 10.81 -2.51
C LEU A 228 6.60 10.47 -3.86
N ALA A 229 7.25 9.30 -3.92
CA ALA A 229 7.83 8.75 -5.14
C ALA A 229 7.23 7.38 -5.45
N PRO A 230 7.01 7.05 -6.73
CA PRO A 230 6.58 5.72 -7.13
C PRO A 230 7.74 4.73 -7.01
N VAL A 231 7.42 3.49 -6.68
CA VAL A 231 8.41 2.42 -6.46
C VAL A 231 7.95 1.06 -7.00
N ALA A 232 6.65 0.91 -7.27
CA ALA A 232 6.10 -0.26 -7.91
C ALA A 232 5.06 0.09 -8.98
N TRP A 233 5.01 -0.69 -10.06
CA TRP A 233 4.11 -0.48 -11.19
C TRP A 233 3.57 -1.79 -11.75
N SER A 234 2.31 -1.78 -12.16
CA SER A 234 1.70 -2.79 -13.04
C SER A 234 1.09 -2.06 -14.23
N GLU A 235 1.55 -2.37 -15.43
CA GLU A 235 1.15 -1.66 -16.65
C GLU A 235 1.37 -0.15 -16.50
N ALA A 236 0.31 0.67 -16.64
CA ALA A 236 0.34 2.12 -16.45
C ALA A 236 -0.03 2.55 -15.01
N ILE A 237 -0.33 1.60 -14.12
CA ILE A 237 -0.85 1.84 -12.78
C ILE A 237 0.30 1.84 -11.77
N THR A 238 0.33 2.84 -10.90
CA THR A 238 1.25 2.86 -9.76
C THR A 238 0.73 1.91 -8.68
N GLU A 239 1.51 0.88 -8.38
CA GLU A 239 1.19 -0.19 -7.42
C GLU A 239 1.89 0.00 -6.07
N GLY A 240 2.85 0.92 -5.98
CA GLY A 240 3.57 1.18 -4.75
C GLY A 240 4.24 2.53 -4.76
N ILE A 241 4.22 3.15 -3.58
CA ILE A 241 4.74 4.51 -3.33
C ILE A 241 5.53 4.53 -2.03
N TYR A 242 6.46 5.45 -1.90
CA TYR A 242 7.19 5.67 -0.65
C TYR A 242 7.57 7.13 -0.49
N ASP A 243 7.95 7.52 0.72
CA ASP A 243 8.59 8.82 0.99
C ASP A 243 10.11 8.62 1.13
N PRO A 244 10.93 9.24 0.26
CA PRO A 244 12.39 9.07 0.27
C PRO A 244 13.08 9.80 1.43
N GLU A 245 12.40 10.71 2.13
CA GLU A 245 12.96 11.43 3.28
C GLU A 245 12.69 10.71 4.61
N HIS A 246 11.94 9.61 4.60
CA HIS A 246 11.53 8.89 5.80
C HIS A 246 12.16 7.49 5.87
N PRO A 247 12.58 7.01 7.07
CA PRO A 247 13.24 5.71 7.20
C PRO A 247 12.40 4.53 6.68
N PHE A 248 11.09 4.55 6.95
CA PHE A 248 10.14 3.57 6.42
C PHE A 248 8.76 4.20 6.31
N TYR A 249 8.39 4.65 5.12
CA TYR A 249 7.06 5.18 4.84
C TYR A 249 6.63 4.67 3.46
N LEU A 250 5.87 3.58 3.46
CA LEU A 250 5.67 2.72 2.29
C LEU A 250 4.18 2.42 2.10
N GLY A 251 3.68 2.58 0.88
CA GLY A 251 2.35 2.12 0.45
C GLY A 251 2.46 1.08 -0.67
N VAL A 252 1.66 0.02 -0.59
CA VAL A 252 1.52 -1.00 -1.66
C VAL A 252 0.05 -1.27 -1.94
N GLN A 253 -0.30 -1.47 -3.21
CA GLN A 253 -1.70 -1.59 -3.64
C GLN A 253 -2.21 -3.05 -3.62
N TRP A 254 -1.32 -4.04 -3.78
CA TRP A 254 -1.63 -5.45 -3.53
C TRP A 254 -1.70 -5.77 -2.03
N HIS A 255 -2.05 -7.01 -1.70
CA HIS A 255 -2.25 -7.49 -0.34
C HIS A 255 -1.17 -8.51 0.08
N PRO A 256 0.02 -8.05 0.53
CA PRO A 256 1.12 -8.92 0.93
C PRO A 256 0.83 -9.77 2.16
N GLU A 257 -0.18 -9.44 2.96
CA GLU A 257 -0.58 -10.21 4.14
C GLU A 257 -1.01 -11.65 3.79
N TYR A 258 -1.58 -11.85 2.60
CA TYR A 258 -1.95 -13.18 2.10
C TYR A 258 -0.79 -13.93 1.43
N LEU A 259 0.37 -13.29 1.22
CA LEU A 259 1.44 -13.81 0.39
C LEU A 259 2.68 -14.13 1.25
N ASP A 260 2.93 -15.41 1.52
CA ASP A 260 4.10 -15.84 2.29
C ASP A 260 5.44 -15.38 1.68
N SER A 261 5.49 -15.30 0.35
CA SER A 261 6.65 -14.80 -0.40
C SER A 261 6.97 -13.32 -0.11
N GLN A 262 6.00 -12.56 0.40
CA GLN A 262 6.09 -11.12 0.70
C GLN A 262 6.20 -10.82 2.20
N SER A 263 6.40 -11.85 3.04
CA SER A 263 6.61 -11.70 4.50
C SER A 263 7.76 -10.76 4.86
N ALA A 264 8.75 -10.60 3.98
CA ALA A 264 9.90 -9.72 4.21
C ALA A 264 9.53 -8.23 4.31
N ILE A 265 8.41 -7.79 3.71
CA ILE A 265 7.92 -6.42 3.85
C ILE A 265 7.56 -6.13 5.32
N PHE A 266 6.87 -7.06 5.99
CA PHE A 266 6.52 -6.93 7.40
C PHE A 266 7.74 -7.00 8.31
N ALA A 267 8.73 -7.85 7.98
CA ALA A 267 9.98 -7.91 8.74
C ALA A 267 10.75 -6.58 8.66
N ALA A 268 10.88 -6.00 7.46
CA ALA A 268 11.52 -4.70 7.28
C ALA A 268 10.77 -3.56 7.98
N PHE A 269 9.43 -3.58 7.90
CA PHE A 269 8.59 -2.61 8.60
C PHE A 269 8.77 -2.70 10.12
N VAL A 270 8.66 -3.89 10.71
CA VAL A 270 8.81 -4.07 12.17
C VAL A 270 10.22 -3.72 12.63
N GLU A 271 11.24 -4.04 11.83
CA GLU A 271 12.63 -3.64 12.13
C GLU A 271 12.77 -2.12 12.18
N ALA A 272 12.16 -1.39 11.24
CA ALA A 272 12.17 0.07 11.25
C ALA A 272 11.50 0.67 12.49
N CYS A 273 10.62 -0.06 13.16
CA CYS A 273 9.92 0.37 14.38
C CYS A 273 10.73 0.13 15.67
N ARG A 274 11.92 -0.50 15.60
CA ARG A 274 12.70 -0.86 16.81
C ARG A 274 13.54 0.29 17.37
N SER A 275 13.67 1.40 16.65
CA SER A 275 14.47 2.56 17.03
C SER A 275 13.95 3.31 18.27
#